data_AF-A0A5C8JJT6-F1
#
_entry.id   AF-A0A5C8JJT6-F1
#
_cell.length_a   1.000
_cell.length_b   1.000
_cell.length_c   1.000
_cell.angle_alpha   90.00
_cell.angle_beta   90.00
_cell.angle_gamma   90.00
#
_symmetry.space_group_name_H-M   'P 1'
#
loop_
_entity.id
_entity.type
_entity.pdbx_description
1 polymer ?
#
loop_
_entity_poly.entity_id
_entity_poly.type
_entity_poly.pdbx_seq_one_letter_code
_entity_poly.pdbx_strand_id
1 'polypeptide(L)'
;MSKSRYIVKTSTGQEADLTQATILRSNNLYPFGQHNYAIYETPEGLFVKAMNSGEREIMLTSYELIDEATARHYSHPYFRQDN
;
A
#
# COMPACT_ATOMS: atom_id res chain seq x y z
N MET A 1 18.52 14.68 12.75
CA MET A 1 18.36 13.80 11.58
C MET A 1 17.01 14.12 10.95
N SER A 2 16.99 14.62 9.71
CA SER A 2 15.75 14.86 8.98
C SER A 2 15.08 13.50 8.75
N LYS A 3 13.90 13.25 9.33
CA LYS A 3 13.10 12.08 8.97
C LYS A 3 12.68 12.29 7.52
N SER A 4 13.18 11.47 6.59
CA SER A 4 12.75 11.51 5.19
C SER A 4 11.24 11.29 5.14
N ARG A 5 10.51 12.24 4.55
CA ARG A 5 9.07 12.07 4.34
C ARG A 5 8.85 10.99 3.29
N TYR A 6 7.92 10.10 3.56
CA TYR A 6 7.47 9.09 2.62
C TYR A 6 6.14 9.55 2.00
N ILE A 7 6.25 10.37 0.96
CA ILE A 7 5.10 10.90 0.21
C ILE A 7 4.90 10.03 -1.01
N VAL A 8 3.67 9.56 -1.23
CA VAL A 8 3.30 8.77 -2.39
C VAL A 8 2.28 9.52 -3.23
N LYS A 9 2.35 9.33 -4.55
CA LYS A 9 1.36 9.85 -5.48
C LYS A 9 0.38 8.74 -5.84
N THR A 10 -0.90 9.00 -5.60
CA THR A 10 -1.99 8.09 -5.88
C THR A 10 -2.29 8.07 -7.39
N SER A 11 -3.01 7.05 -7.86
CA SER A 11 -3.44 6.92 -9.26
C SER A 11 -4.30 8.10 -9.76
N THR A 12 -4.98 8.81 -8.86
CA THR A 12 -5.76 10.03 -9.17
C THR A 12 -4.91 11.30 -9.17
N GLY A 13 -3.61 11.19 -8.86
CA GLY A 13 -2.67 12.30 -8.83
C GLY A 13 -2.57 13.04 -7.49
N GLN A 14 -3.39 12.67 -6.50
CA GLN A 14 -3.32 13.21 -5.14
C GLN A 14 -2.11 12.64 -4.40
N GLU A 15 -1.45 13.46 -3.58
CA GLU A 15 -0.37 13.02 -2.70
C GLU A 15 -0.91 12.57 -1.35
N ALA A 16 -0.30 11.53 -0.77
CA ALA A 16 -0.56 11.06 0.58
C ALA A 16 0.76 10.90 1.34
N ASP A 17 0.81 11.42 2.58
CA ASP A 17 1.97 11.26 3.45
C ASP A 17 1.84 9.97 4.28
N LEU A 18 2.71 9.01 3.97
CA LEU A 18 2.77 7.72 4.66
C LEU A 18 3.88 7.67 5.72
N THR A 19 4.55 8.79 6.01
CA THR A 19 5.69 8.85 6.95
C THR A 19 5.35 8.32 8.34
N GLN A 20 4.12 8.58 8.81
CA GLN A 20 3.62 8.15 10.11
C GLN A 20 2.30 7.38 9.98
N ALA A 21 2.05 6.77 8.82
CA ALA A 21 0.83 6.01 8.61
C ALA A 21 0.84 4.69 9.40
N THR A 22 -0.33 4.31 9.90
CA THR A 22 -0.57 3.02 10.53
C THR A 22 -0.85 1.98 9.46
N ILE A 23 -0.16 0.84 9.50
CA ILE A 23 -0.44 -0.29 8.62
C ILE A 23 -1.59 -1.09 9.22
N LEU A 24 -2.73 -1.12 8.53
CA LEU A 24 -3.91 -1.88 8.94
C LEU A 24 -3.81 -3.37 8.53
N ARG A 25 -3.24 -3.62 7.35
CA ARG A 25 -3.07 -4.96 6.77
C ARG A 25 -1.96 -4.93 5.72
N SER A 26 -1.21 -6.00 5.56
CA SER A 26 -0.21 -6.09 4.48
C SER A 26 0.16 -7.54 4.14
N ASN A 27 0.75 -7.70 2.95
CA ASN A 27 1.51 -8.87 2.55
C ASN A 27 2.79 -8.39 1.85
N ASN A 28 3.93 -8.56 2.50
CA ASN A 28 5.22 -8.03 2.04
C ASN A 28 6.24 -9.16 1.77
N LEU A 29 5.76 -10.34 1.40
CA LEU A 29 6.60 -11.52 1.17
C LEU A 29 7.34 -11.47 -0.17
N TYR A 30 8.63 -11.80 -0.15
CA TYR A 30 9.45 -12.08 -1.33
C TYR A 30 9.21 -13.54 -1.83
N PRO A 31 9.26 -13.83 -3.14
CA PRO A 31 9.49 -12.92 -4.27
C PRO A 31 8.38 -11.87 -4.40
N PHE A 32 8.72 -10.65 -4.82
CA PHE A 32 7.69 -9.63 -5.02
C PHE A 32 6.84 -9.94 -6.25
N GLY A 33 5.56 -9.60 -6.15
CA GLY A 33 4.59 -9.80 -7.22
C GLY A 33 3.20 -9.34 -6.79
N GLN A 34 2.19 -9.66 -7.61
CA GLN A 34 0.83 -9.14 -7.43
C GLN A 34 0.19 -9.49 -6.08
N HIS A 35 0.68 -10.51 -5.36
CA HIS A 35 0.22 -10.84 -4.01
C HIS A 35 0.66 -9.83 -2.94
N ASN A 36 1.58 -8.91 -3.27
CA ASN A 36 2.06 -7.90 -2.34
C ASN A 36 1.15 -6.69 -2.31
N TYR A 37 0.74 -6.31 -1.09
CA TYR A 37 -0.10 -5.15 -0.85
C TYR A 37 0.11 -4.61 0.58
N ALA A 38 -0.30 -3.38 0.80
CA ALA A 38 -0.44 -2.80 2.13
C ALA A 38 -1.62 -1.82 2.18
N ILE A 39 -2.33 -1.80 3.30
CA ILE A 39 -3.40 -0.86 3.60
C ILE A 39 -2.90 0.05 4.73
N TYR A 40 -2.90 1.34 4.46
CA TYR A 40 -2.43 2.38 5.37
C TYR A 40 -3.59 3.27 5.82
N GLU A 41 -3.52 3.74 7.07
CA GLU A 41 -4.30 4.85 7.61
C GLU A 41 -3.32 5.99 7.95
N THR A 42 -3.44 7.13 7.27
CA THR A 42 -2.56 8.28 7.49
C THR A 42 -2.99 9.04 8.77
N PRO A 43 -2.10 9.85 9.37
CA PRO A 43 -2.45 10.69 10.53
C PRO A 43 -3.62 11.66 10.26
N GLU A 44 -3.83 12.04 9.00
CA GLU A 44 -4.93 12.90 8.56
C GLU A 44 -6.26 12.14 8.35
N GLY A 45 -6.29 10.82 8.61
CA GLY A 45 -7.47 9.99 8.45
C GLY A 45 -7.74 9.55 7.01
N LEU A 46 -6.75 9.61 6.12
CA LEU A 46 -6.87 9.07 4.77
C LEU A 46 -6.52 7.57 4.75
N PHE A 47 -7.19 6.81 3.90
CA PHE A 47 -6.91 5.38 3.72
C PHE A 47 -6.29 5.14 2.35
N VAL A 48 -5.11 4.52 2.35
CA VAL A 48 -4.32 4.27 1.13
C VAL A 48 -4.11 2.77 0.96
N LYS A 49 -4.54 2.25 -0.19
CA LYS A 49 -4.21 0.90 -0.65
C LYS A 49 -2.99 0.98 -1.56
N ALA A 50 -1.91 0.35 -1.15
CA ALA A 50 -0.73 0.16 -1.96
C ALA A 50 -0.68 -1.28 -2.50
N MET A 51 -0.35 -1.45 -3.77
CA MET A 51 -0.28 -2.76 -4.42
C MET A 51 0.95 -2.85 -5.32
N ASN A 52 1.41 -4.07 -5.52
CA ASN A 52 2.37 -4.41 -6.55
C ASN A 52 1.65 -4.76 -7.87
N SER A 53 2.06 -4.13 -8.98
CA SER A 53 1.46 -4.34 -10.30
C SER A 53 2.05 -5.53 -11.07
N GLY A 54 2.93 -6.33 -10.46
CA GLY A 54 3.65 -7.46 -11.07
C GLY A 54 5.17 -7.30 -11.11
N GLU A 55 5.71 -6.26 -10.48
CA GLU A 55 7.14 -6.00 -10.42
C GLU A 55 7.85 -6.87 -9.38
N ARG A 56 8.96 -7.50 -9.80
CA ARG A 56 9.73 -8.41 -8.94
C ARG A 56 10.74 -7.72 -8.03
N GLU A 57 11.12 -6.49 -8.39
CA GLU A 57 12.18 -5.74 -7.70
C GLU A 57 11.63 -4.71 -6.71
N ILE A 58 10.39 -4.27 -6.92
CA ILE A 58 9.75 -3.22 -6.13
C ILE A 58 8.54 -3.79 -5.41
N MET A 59 8.50 -3.69 -4.09
CA MET A 59 7.45 -4.30 -3.26
C MET A 59 6.04 -3.73 -3.54
N LEU A 60 5.91 -2.40 -3.72
CA LEU A 60 4.64 -1.71 -3.94
C LEU A 60 4.84 -0.61 -4.99
N THR A 61 4.05 -0.63 -6.05
CA THR A 61 4.24 0.19 -7.26
C THR A 61 3.08 1.12 -7.56
N SER A 62 1.92 0.85 -6.96
CA SER A 62 0.69 1.62 -7.17
C SER A 62 0.05 1.97 -5.83
N TYR A 63 -0.56 3.15 -5.76
CA TYR A 63 -1.21 3.68 -4.58
C TYR A 63 -2.57 4.22 -4.96
N GLU A 64 -3.60 3.86 -4.22
CA GLU A 64 -4.98 4.26 -4.45
C GLU A 64 -5.59 4.73 -3.13
N LEU A 65 -6.34 5.84 -3.16
CA LEU A 65 -7.21 6.20 -2.05
C LEU A 65 -8.43 5.30 -2.05
N ILE A 66 -8.79 4.81 -0.87
CA ILE A 66 -9.99 4.00 -0.65
C ILE A 66 -10.77 4.57 0.52
N ASP A 67 -12.03 4.18 0.67
CA ASP A 67 -12.80 4.52 1.87
C ASP A 67 -12.40 3.62 3.07
N GLU A 68 -12.79 4.07 4.27
CA GLU A 68 -12.51 3.38 5.53
C GLU A 68 -13.07 1.95 5.57
N ALA A 69 -14.31 1.76 5.09
CA ALA A 69 -14.98 0.46 5.11
C ALA A 69 -14.21 -0.55 4.26
N THR A 70 -13.83 -0.16 3.05
CA THR A 70 -12.99 -0.93 2.14
C THR A 70 -11.64 -1.24 2.76
N ALA A 71 -11.02 -0.28 3.46
CA ALA A 71 -9.71 -0.47 4.09
C ALA A 71 -9.76 -1.51 5.23
N ARG A 72 -10.74 -1.38 6.13
CA ARG A 72 -10.88 -2.28 7.29
C ARG A 72 -11.30 -3.69 6.90
N HIS A 73 -12.07 -3.82 5.82
CA HIS A 73 -12.57 -5.11 5.31
C HIS A 73 -11.84 -5.62 4.06
N TYR A 74 -10.67 -5.05 3.74
CA TYR A 74 -9.94 -5.39 2.52
C TYR A 74 -9.58 -6.88 2.47
N SER A 75 -9.93 -7.52 1.35
CA SER A 75 -9.53 -8.88 0.99
C SER A 75 -8.77 -8.82 -0.33
N HIS A 76 -7.49 -9.19 -0.29
CA HIS A 76 -6.64 -9.14 -1.47
C HIS A 76 -6.91 -10.34 -2.38
N PRO A 77 -7.12 -10.15 -3.70
CA PRO A 77 -7.52 -11.23 -4.60
C PRO A 77 -6.37 -12.18 -4.96
N TYR A 78 -5.11 -11.76 -4.79
CA TYR A 78 -3.95 -12.53 -5.17
C TYR A 78 -3.30 -13.19 -3.96
N PHE A 79 -2.80 -14.41 -4.17
CA PHE A 79 -2.05 -15.17 -3.19
C PHE A 79 -0.67 -15.44 -3.74
N ARG A 80 0.31 -15.61 -2.84
CA ARG A 80 1.66 -16.00 -3.26
C ARG A 80 1.58 -17.37 -3.94
N GLN A 81 1.94 -17.42 -5.21
CA GLN A 81 2.11 -18.66 -5.95
C GLN A 81 3.56 -19.11 -5.77
N ASP A 82 3.79 -20.10 -4.91
CA ASP A 82 5.06 -20.80 -4.85
C ASP A 82 5.16 -21.71 -6.08
N ASN A 83 5.78 -21.22 -7.14
CA ASN A 83 6.23 -22.05 -8.27
C ASN A 83 7.69 -22.45 -8.07
#